data_AF-A0A5C6AM31-F1
#
_entry.id   AF-A0A5C6AM31-F1
#
_cell.length_a   1.000
_cell.length_b   1.000
_cell.length_c   1.000
_cell.angle_alpha   90.00
_cell.angle_beta   90.00
_cell.angle_gamma   90.00
#
_symmetry.space_group_name_H-M   'P 1'
#
loop_
_entity.id
_entity.type
_entity.pdbx_description
1 polymer ?
#
loop_
_entity_poly.entity_id
_entity_poly.type
_entity_poly.pdbx_seq_one_letter_code
_entity_poly.pdbx_strand_id
1 'polypeptide(L)'
;MRRPFRLETVARLREARRDAARAQLADGLRAAEVLATKHEELTAQFTQLLEERRLAAARLDTAWLMSAGRYELVLRADERTLNENIAAVDREIDRRRQLVAEADREVRAIEVLRERQEEAERKEAARREAKLMDEHGSRMAFAQRRRSSELTQEI
;
A
#
# COMPACT_ATOMS: atom_id res chain seq x y z
N MET A 1 -0.67 -11.73 -32.24
CA MET A 1 -0.29 -10.42 -31.66
C MET A 1 -1.24 -10.12 -30.50
N ARG A 2 -0.73 -9.97 -29.28
CA ARG A 2 -1.50 -9.57 -28.08
C ARG A 2 -1.99 -8.14 -28.27
N ARG A 3 -3.26 -7.84 -27.98
CA ARG A 3 -3.73 -6.45 -28.09
C ARG A 3 -3.26 -5.67 -26.87
N PRO A 4 -2.85 -4.40 -27.02
CA PRO A 4 -2.43 -3.59 -25.88
C PRO A 4 -3.61 -3.36 -24.92
N PHE A 5 -3.33 -3.38 -23.62
CA PHE A 5 -4.32 -3.04 -22.60
C PHE A 5 -4.67 -1.55 -22.72
N ARG A 6 -5.94 -1.24 -23.02
CA ARG A 6 -6.34 0.13 -23.38
C ARG A 6 -6.24 1.13 -22.23
N LEU A 7 -6.16 0.64 -20.98
CA LEU A 7 -6.08 1.46 -19.77
C LEU A 7 -4.67 1.47 -19.16
N GLU A 8 -3.63 1.17 -19.94
CA GLU A 8 -2.25 1.10 -19.44
C GLU A 8 -1.79 2.41 -18.77
N THR A 9 -2.07 3.56 -19.39
CA THR A 9 -1.73 4.87 -18.81
C THR A 9 -2.46 5.11 -17.48
N VAL A 10 -3.72 4.68 -17.38
CA VAL A 10 -4.51 4.80 -16.14
C VAL A 10 -3.98 3.86 -15.06
N ALA A 11 -3.54 2.66 -15.43
CA ALA A 11 -2.90 1.71 -14.51
C ALA A 11 -1.66 2.35 -13.87
N ARG A 12 -0.75 2.87 -14.71
CA ARG A 12 0.48 3.54 -14.25
C ARG A 12 0.20 4.74 -13.35
N LEU A 13 -0.82 5.54 -13.67
CA LEU A 13 -1.21 6.68 -12.83
C LEU A 13 -1.70 6.24 -11.44
N ARG A 14 -2.50 5.17 -11.37
CA ARG A 14 -3.01 4.64 -10.10
C ARG A 14 -1.92 3.97 -9.27
N GLU A 15 -1.00 3.25 -9.91
CA GLU A 15 0.20 2.71 -9.26
C GLU A 15 1.04 3.84 -8.65
N ALA A 16 1.32 4.89 -9.42
CA ALA A 16 2.06 6.05 -8.92
C ALA A 16 1.34 6.73 -7.75
N ARG A 17 0.01 6.87 -7.80
CA ARG A 17 -0.79 7.42 -6.71
C ARG A 17 -0.72 6.56 -5.44
N ARG A 18 -0.81 5.23 -5.58
CA ARG A 18 -0.65 4.29 -4.47
C ARG A 18 0.73 4.41 -3.84
N ASP A 19 1.77 4.46 -4.66
CA ASP A 19 3.14 4.53 -4.19
C ASP A 19 3.40 5.87 -3.47
N ALA A 20 2.86 6.96 -3.98
CA ALA A 20 2.88 8.26 -3.30
C ALA A 20 2.13 8.24 -1.96
N ALA A 21 0.95 7.61 -1.89
CA ALA A 21 0.19 7.48 -0.64
C ALA A 21 0.96 6.64 0.40
N ARG A 22 1.63 5.57 -0.03
CA ARG A 22 2.48 4.73 0.84
C ARG A 22 3.70 5.50 1.35
N ALA A 23 4.33 6.30 0.49
CA ALA A 23 5.44 7.17 0.90
C ALA A 23 4.99 8.18 1.98
N GLN A 24 3.84 8.83 1.77
CA GLN A 24 3.27 9.76 2.76
C GLN A 24 2.94 9.06 4.09
N LEU A 25 2.42 7.83 4.05
CA LEU A 25 2.19 7.05 5.27
C LEU A 25 3.50 6.76 5.99
N ALA A 26 4.54 6.35 5.27
CA ALA A 26 5.87 6.11 5.84
C ALA A 26 6.46 7.38 6.48
N ASP A 27 6.27 8.56 5.87
CA ASP A 27 6.66 9.84 6.47
C ASP A 27 5.94 10.11 7.80
N GLY A 28 4.64 9.79 7.86
CA GLY A 28 3.83 9.93 9.07
C GLY A 28 4.32 9.01 10.19
N LEU A 29 4.60 7.74 9.87
CA LEU A 29 5.13 6.77 10.83
C LEU A 29 6.49 7.19 11.38
N ARG A 30 7.40 7.68 10.53
CA ARG A 30 8.69 8.22 10.97
C ARG A 30 8.54 9.43 11.90
N ALA A 31 7.58 10.31 11.61
CA ALA A 31 7.29 11.42 12.52
C ALA A 31 6.80 10.93 13.89
N ALA A 32 5.95 9.90 13.93
CA ALA A 32 5.50 9.29 15.18
C ALA A 32 6.66 8.66 15.97
N GLU A 33 7.60 7.98 15.32
CA GLU A 33 8.81 7.44 15.95
C GLU A 33 9.62 8.54 16.63
N VAL A 34 9.85 9.67 15.94
CA VAL A 34 10.58 10.82 16.52
C VAL A 34 9.84 11.39 17.73
N LEU A 35 8.51 11.48 17.69
CA LEU A 35 7.73 11.98 18.83
C LEU A 35 7.75 11.00 20.01
N ALA A 36 7.76 9.69 19.75
CA ALA A 36 7.88 8.66 20.78
C ALA A 36 9.23 8.76 21.50
N THR A 37 10.34 8.91 20.76
CA THR A 37 11.66 9.13 21.36
C THR A 37 11.69 10.39 22.23
N LYS A 38 11.13 11.51 21.74
CA LYS A 38 11.04 12.74 22.55
C LYS A 38 10.21 12.55 23.82
N HIS A 39 9.16 11.75 23.76
CA HIS A 39 8.31 11.46 24.91
C HIS A 39 9.07 10.63 25.95
N GLU A 40 9.84 9.64 25.53
CA GLU A 40 10.73 8.86 26.39
C GLU A 40 11.80 9.75 27.04
N GLU A 41 12.43 10.63 26.27
CA GLU A 41 13.41 11.60 26.79
C GLU A 41 12.79 12.52 27.86
N LEU A 42 11.59 13.04 27.61
CA LEU A 42 10.88 13.89 28.56
C LEU A 42 10.50 13.14 29.84
N THR A 43 10.08 11.88 29.71
CA THR A 43 9.78 10.99 30.85
C THR A 43 11.03 10.74 31.69
N ALA A 44 12.18 10.54 31.04
CA ALA A 44 13.46 10.40 31.72
C ALA A 44 13.85 11.68 32.47
N GLN A 45 13.65 12.86 31.87
CA GLN A 45 13.90 14.15 32.52
C GLN A 45 13.02 14.36 33.76
N PHE A 46 11.74 13.99 33.70
CA PHE A 46 10.86 14.03 34.88
C PHE A 46 11.37 13.11 36.00
N THR A 47 11.76 11.88 35.64
CA THR A 47 12.27 10.91 36.61
C THR A 47 13.55 11.43 37.28
N GLN A 48 14.47 12.00 36.49
CA GLN A 48 15.68 12.62 37.00
C GLN A 48 15.37 13.79 37.94
N LEU A 49 14.47 14.69 37.54
CA LEU A 49 14.08 15.84 38.34
C LEU A 49 13.48 15.42 39.70
N LEU A 50 12.68 14.36 39.73
CA LEU A 50 12.11 13.82 40.96
C LEU A 50 13.18 13.27 41.91
N GLU A 51 14.17 12.54 41.39
CA GLU A 51 15.28 12.04 42.21
C GLU A 51 16.16 13.17 42.76
N GLU A 52 16.51 14.15 41.92
CA GLU A 52 17.27 15.31 42.37
C GLU A 52 16.50 16.11 43.43
N ARG A 53 15.17 16.21 43.28
CA ARG A 53 14.30 16.85 44.27
C ARG A 53 14.27 16.14 45.60
N ARG A 54 14.27 14.81 45.59
CA ARG A 54 14.38 14.00 46.80
C ARG A 54 15.70 14.27 47.53
N LEU A 55 16.81 14.35 46.79
CA LEU A 55 18.13 14.65 47.36
C LEU A 55 18.22 16.08 47.92
N ALA A 56 17.70 17.07 47.21
CA ALA A 56 17.69 18.46 47.66
C ALA A 56 16.82 18.65 48.90
N ALA A 57 15.67 17.98 48.97
CA ALA A 57 14.81 17.98 50.16
C ALA A 57 15.54 17.41 51.39
N ALA A 58 16.29 16.32 51.24
CA ALA A 58 17.10 15.75 52.32
C ALA A 58 18.20 16.71 52.81
N ARG A 59 18.67 17.63 51.93
CA ARG A 59 19.68 18.65 52.25
C ARG A 59 19.07 20.00 52.68
N LEU A 60 17.74 20.12 52.73
CA LEU A 60 17.03 21.37 53.01
C LEU A 60 17.41 22.53 52.06
N ASP A 61 17.81 22.22 50.82
CA ASP A 61 18.17 23.24 49.82
C ASP A 61 16.91 23.85 49.17
N THR A 62 16.35 24.85 49.85
CA THR A 62 15.11 25.54 49.43
C THR A 62 15.26 26.30 48.12
N ALA A 63 16.45 26.85 47.82
CA ALA A 63 16.70 27.59 46.60
C ALA A 63 16.69 26.66 45.37
N TRP A 64 17.29 25.48 45.50
CA TRP A 64 17.22 24.44 44.48
C TRP A 64 15.78 23.95 44.30
N LEU A 65 15.05 23.67 45.38
CA LEU A 65 13.66 23.18 45.32
C LEU A 65 12.72 24.14 44.58
N MET A 66 12.88 25.45 44.79
CA MET A 66 12.12 26.47 44.06
C MET A 66 12.45 26.49 42.56
N SER A 67 13.73 26.28 42.22
CA SER A 67 14.18 26.21 40.82
C SER A 67 13.67 24.95 40.13
N ALA A 68 13.69 23.82 40.82
CA ALA A 68 13.13 22.56 40.35
C ALA A 68 11.61 22.66 40.10
N GLY A 69 10.86 23.33 40.98
CA GLY A 69 9.43 23.57 40.77
C GLY A 69 9.13 24.39 39.51
N ARG A 70 9.95 25.42 39.21
CA ARG A 70 9.82 26.18 37.95
C ARG A 70 10.14 25.31 36.73
N TYR A 71 11.19 24.50 36.80
CA TYR A 71 11.56 23.61 35.72
C TYR A 71 10.48 22.53 35.48
N GLU A 72 9.87 21.99 36.54
CA GLU A 72 8.75 21.06 36.45
C GLU A 72 7.57 21.66 35.66
N LEU A 73 7.27 22.95 35.85
CA LEU A 73 6.22 23.63 35.08
C LEU A 73 6.55 23.70 33.58
N VAL A 74 7.82 23.91 33.23
CA VAL A 74 8.27 23.90 31.83
C VAL A 74 8.11 22.49 31.24
N LEU A 75 8.60 21.45 31.93
CA LEU A 75 8.47 20.06 31.46
C LEU A 75 7.01 19.65 31.26
N ARG A 76 6.09 20.07 32.13
CA ARG A 76 4.65 19.79 31.98
C ARG A 76 4.03 20.52 30.78
N ALA A 77 4.49 21.73 30.49
CA ALA A 77 4.04 22.46 29.30
C ALA A 77 4.55 21.79 28.01
N ASP A 78 5.80 21.33 28.02
CA ASP A 78 6.39 20.56 26.92
C ASP A 78 5.68 19.22 26.72
N GLU A 79 5.36 18.51 27.80
CA GLU A 79 4.61 17.24 27.78
C GLU A 79 3.24 17.42 27.14
N ARG A 80 2.51 18.46 27.55
CA ARG A 80 1.21 18.78 26.98
C ARG A 80 1.31 19.04 25.48
N THR A 81 2.26 19.88 25.08
CA THR A 81 2.49 20.23 23.66
C THR A 81 2.86 18.98 22.85
N LEU A 82 3.71 18.11 23.41
CA LEU A 82 4.13 16.87 22.78
C LEU A 82 2.95 15.92 22.59
N ASN A 83 2.10 15.76 23.60
CA ASN A 83 0.89 14.94 23.53
C ASN A 83 -0.12 15.45 22.50
N GLU A 84 -0.29 16.77 22.41
CA GLU A 84 -1.12 17.40 21.37
C GLU A 84 -0.58 17.10 19.97
N ASN A 85 0.75 17.15 19.79
CA ASN A 85 1.42 16.81 18.53
C ASN A 85 1.30 15.32 18.18
N ILE A 86 1.48 14.41 19.14
CA ILE A 86 1.28 12.96 18.96
C ILE A 86 -0.14 12.69 18.47
N ALA A 87 -1.14 13.24 19.18
CA ALA A 87 -2.54 13.04 18.80
C ALA A 87 -2.86 13.61 17.40
N ALA A 88 -2.20 14.70 16.99
CA ALA A 88 -2.35 15.26 15.65
C ALA A 88 -1.72 14.34 14.58
N VAL A 89 -0.53 13.80 14.83
CA VAL A 89 0.16 12.88 13.92
C VAL A 89 -0.61 11.56 13.80
N ASP A 90 -1.13 11.01 14.89
CA ASP A 90 -1.92 9.78 14.86
C ASP A 90 -3.17 9.92 13.98
N ARG A 91 -3.90 11.02 14.12
CA ARG A 91 -5.06 11.32 13.24
C ARG A 91 -4.68 11.42 11.77
N GLU A 92 -3.50 11.98 11.47
CA GLU A 92 -3.00 12.06 10.10
C GLU A 92 -2.57 10.69 9.57
N ILE A 93 -1.91 9.86 10.39
CA ILE A 93 -1.55 8.48 10.03
C ILE A 93 -2.80 7.68 9.68
N ASP A 94 -3.87 7.78 10.48
CA ASP A 94 -5.10 7.05 10.21
C ASP A 94 -5.78 7.51 8.91
N ARG A 95 -5.79 8.83 8.64
CA ARG A 95 -6.25 9.35 7.33
C ARG A 95 -5.40 8.81 6.18
N ARG A 96 -4.07 8.76 6.33
CA ARG A 96 -3.17 8.23 5.30
C ARG A 96 -3.33 6.73 5.08
N ARG A 97 -3.60 5.95 6.14
CA ARG A 97 -3.94 4.53 6.03
C ARG A 97 -5.19 4.32 5.17
N GLN A 98 -6.21 5.14 5.35
CA GLN A 98 -7.42 5.10 4.52
C GLN A 98 -7.11 5.42 3.06
N LEU A 99 -6.31 6.45 2.79
CA LEU A 99 -5.88 6.80 1.43
C LEU A 99 -5.09 5.68 0.73
N VAL A 100 -4.20 5.00 1.46
CA VAL A 100 -3.49 3.82 0.93
C VAL A 100 -4.47 2.71 0.60
N ALA A 101 -5.41 2.40 1.49
CA ALA A 101 -6.42 1.37 1.26
C ALA A 101 -7.35 1.69 0.08
N GLU A 102 -7.65 2.96 -0.17
CA GLU A 102 -8.39 3.41 -1.36
C GLU A 102 -7.55 3.24 -2.63
N ALA A 103 -6.30 3.70 -2.62
CA ALA A 103 -5.41 3.58 -3.77
C ALA A 103 -5.13 2.11 -4.14
N ASP A 104 -4.96 1.24 -3.15
CA ASP A 104 -4.81 -0.21 -3.35
C ASP A 104 -6.04 -0.81 -4.04
N ARG A 105 -7.26 -0.42 -3.61
CA ARG A 105 -8.51 -0.84 -4.26
C ARG A 105 -8.60 -0.36 -5.71
N GLU A 106 -8.19 0.88 -5.98
CA GLU A 106 -8.18 1.44 -7.33
C GLU A 106 -7.22 0.69 -8.27
N VAL A 107 -6.04 0.32 -7.79
CA VAL A 107 -5.06 -0.48 -8.55
C VAL A 107 -5.62 -1.87 -8.80
N ARG A 108 -6.15 -2.53 -7.75
CA ARG A 108 -6.72 -3.88 -7.89
C ARG A 108 -7.86 -3.94 -8.90
N ALA A 109 -8.70 -2.91 -8.96
CA ALA A 109 -9.76 -2.83 -9.96
C ALA A 109 -9.23 -2.83 -11.40
N ILE A 110 -8.11 -2.14 -11.66
CA ILE A 110 -7.48 -2.14 -13.00
C ILE A 110 -6.82 -3.48 -13.31
N GLU A 111 -6.16 -4.10 -12.34
CA GLU A 111 -5.57 -5.44 -12.51
C GLU A 111 -6.63 -6.46 -12.93
N VAL A 112 -7.79 -6.48 -12.26
CA VAL A 112 -8.90 -7.37 -12.61
C VAL A 112 -9.40 -7.12 -14.03
N LEU A 113 -9.46 -5.86 -14.48
CA LEU A 113 -9.83 -5.54 -15.86
C LEU A 113 -8.79 -6.05 -16.87
N ARG A 114 -7.50 -5.93 -16.54
CA ARG A 114 -6.41 -6.45 -17.37
C ARG A 114 -6.47 -7.97 -17.48
N GLU A 115 -6.65 -8.67 -16.35
CA GLU A 115 -6.81 -10.13 -16.30
C GLU A 115 -7.99 -10.59 -17.16
N ARG A 116 -9.15 -9.90 -17.08
CA ARG A 116 -10.33 -10.20 -17.90
C ARG A 116 -10.10 -10.00 -19.39
N GLN A 117 -9.39 -8.93 -19.78
CA GLN A 117 -9.04 -8.71 -21.19
C GLN A 117 -8.14 -9.84 -21.70
N GLU A 118 -7.14 -10.23 -20.93
CA GLU A 118 -6.23 -11.32 -21.29
C GLU A 118 -6.94 -12.67 -21.41
N GLU A 119 -7.87 -12.96 -20.52
CA GLU A 119 -8.70 -14.16 -20.60
C GLU A 119 -9.60 -14.15 -21.85
N ALA A 120 -10.22 -13.01 -22.16
CA ALA A 120 -11.04 -12.87 -23.36
C ALA A 120 -10.20 -13.08 -24.64
N GLU A 121 -9.01 -12.48 -24.71
CA GLU A 121 -8.09 -12.66 -25.85
C GLU A 121 -7.66 -14.12 -26.00
N ARG A 122 -7.36 -14.81 -24.89
CA ARG A 122 -7.04 -16.26 -24.90
C ARG A 122 -8.21 -17.10 -25.41
N LYS A 123 -9.43 -16.84 -24.93
CA LYS A 123 -10.64 -17.55 -25.38
C LYS A 123 -10.92 -17.31 -26.87
N GLU A 124 -10.75 -16.09 -27.35
CA GLU A 124 -10.89 -15.78 -28.78
C GLU A 124 -9.84 -16.48 -29.64
N ALA A 125 -8.58 -16.51 -29.18
CA ALA A 125 -7.50 -17.21 -29.90
C ALA A 125 -7.80 -18.70 -30.02
N ALA A 126 -8.20 -19.35 -28.92
CA ALA A 126 -8.59 -20.76 -28.92
C ALA A 126 -9.78 -21.05 -29.85
N ARG A 127 -10.79 -20.16 -29.86
CA ARG A 127 -11.93 -20.28 -30.80
C ARG A 127 -11.52 -20.17 -32.26
N ARG A 128 -10.61 -19.24 -32.58
CA ARG A 128 -10.08 -19.08 -33.95
C ARG A 128 -9.29 -20.32 -34.37
N GLU A 129 -8.46 -20.86 -33.49
CA GLU A 129 -7.68 -22.06 -33.75
C GLU A 129 -8.57 -23.29 -33.98
N ALA A 130 -9.56 -23.52 -33.10
CA ALA A 130 -10.52 -24.61 -33.26
C ALA A 130 -11.27 -24.52 -34.60
N LYS A 131 -11.75 -23.33 -34.97
CA LYS A 131 -12.43 -23.11 -36.25
C LYS A 131 -11.54 -23.45 -37.44
N LEU A 132 -10.26 -23.07 -37.40
CA LEU A 132 -9.30 -23.41 -38.45
C LEU A 132 -9.08 -24.93 -38.55
N MET A 133 -8.95 -25.62 -37.41
CA MET A 133 -8.82 -27.08 -37.38
C MET A 133 -10.05 -27.79 -37.97
N ASP A 134 -11.26 -27.33 -37.63
CA ASP A 134 -12.52 -27.87 -38.16
C ASP A 134 -12.65 -27.67 -39.68
N GLU A 135 -12.26 -26.49 -40.18
CA GLU A 135 -12.24 -26.18 -41.62
C GLU A 135 -11.24 -27.08 -42.38
N HIS A 136 -10.04 -27.28 -41.82
CA HIS A 136 -9.04 -28.18 -42.39
C HIS A 136 -9.50 -29.64 -42.37
N GLY A 137 -10.06 -30.10 -41.25
CA GLY A 137 -10.62 -31.46 -41.12
C GLY A 137 -11.73 -31.71 -42.13
N SER A 138 -12.64 -30.75 -42.31
CA SER A 138 -13.74 -30.82 -43.29
C SER A 138 -13.22 -30.93 -44.73
N ARG A 139 -12.20 -30.12 -45.10
CA ARG A 139 -11.57 -30.19 -46.42
C ARG A 139 -10.87 -31.53 -46.67
N MET A 140 -10.12 -32.03 -45.68
CA MET A 140 -9.43 -33.31 -45.78
C MET A 140 -10.42 -34.47 -45.91
N ALA A 141 -11.47 -34.51 -45.10
CA ALA A 141 -12.51 -35.53 -45.17
C ALA A 141 -13.23 -35.52 -46.53
N PHE A 142 -13.52 -34.33 -47.07
CA PHE A 142 -14.12 -34.19 -48.41
C PHE A 142 -13.17 -34.71 -49.52
N ALA A 143 -11.89 -34.34 -49.47
CA ALA A 143 -10.89 -34.81 -50.42
C ALA A 143 -10.70 -36.34 -50.37
N GLN A 144 -10.76 -36.92 -49.17
CA GLN A 144 -10.64 -38.37 -48.98
C GLN A 144 -11.84 -39.11 -49.57
N ARG A 145 -13.07 -38.64 -49.31
CA ARG A 145 -14.30 -39.22 -49.92
C ARG A 145 -14.29 -39.16 -51.44
N ARG A 146 -13.79 -38.07 -52.03
CA ARG A 146 -13.62 -37.96 -53.50
C ARG A 146 -12.69 -39.04 -54.04
N ARG A 147 -11.50 -39.22 -53.44
CA ARG A 147 -10.58 -40.28 -53.86
C ARG A 147 -11.19 -41.67 -53.70
N SER A 148 -11.90 -41.92 -52.60
CA SER A 148 -12.57 -43.21 -52.37
C SER A 148 -13.66 -43.50 -53.40
N SER A 149 -14.42 -42.48 -53.80
CA SER A 149 -15.48 -42.58 -54.83
C SER A 149 -14.91 -42.76 -56.24
N GLU A 150 -13.78 -42.13 -56.56
CA GLU A 150 -13.09 -42.30 -57.84
C GLU A 150 -12.53 -43.73 -57.97
N LEU A 151 -12.00 -44.31 -56.88
CA LEU A 151 -11.54 -45.71 -56.81
C LEU A 151 -12.65 -46.77 -56.90
N THR A 152 -13.92 -46.41 -56.67
CA THR A 152 -15.05 -47.35 -56.77
C THR A 152 -15.73 -47.33 -58.14
N GLN A 153 -15.39 -46.40 -59.03
CA GLN A 153 -15.94 -46.31 -60.39
C GLN A 153 -15.03 -46.98 -61.46
N GLU A 154 -13.83 -47.42 -61.09
CA GLU A 154 -12.89 -48.13 -61.99
C GLU A 154 -12.93 -49.67 -61.87
N ILE A 155 -13.91 -50.24 -61.15
CA ILE A 155 -14.17 -51.69 -61.07
C ILE A 155 -15.51 -51.99 -61.74
#